data_AF-A0A482XYS5-F1
#
_entry.id   AF-A0A482XYS5-F1
#
_cell.length_a   1.000
_cell.length_b   1.000
_cell.length_c   1.000
_cell.angle_alpha   90.00
_cell.angle_beta   90.00
_cell.angle_gamma   90.00
#
_symmetry.space_group_name_H-M   'P 1'
#
loop_
_entity.id
_entity.type
_entity.pdbx_description
1 polymer ?
#
loop_
_entity_poly.entity_id
_entity_poly.type
_entity_poly.pdbx_seq_one_letter_code
_entity_poly.pdbx_strand_id
1 'polypeptide(L)'
;MTTQPPATEDESAAEPDSALVTARRQLERAATHVDVDPGVVERLKHPTRVQQVSVPLEREDGSVEVFTGYRAQHDDVRGPYKGGLRYHPEVSAEECTGLSMWMTWKCAVMDLPFGGGKGGIAVDPKALTEDETERLTRRFAEELRDAVGPTKDVAAPDMGTDAQTMAWFMDAYSMQQGETIPGVVTGKPPVIGGSYGREEAPGRSTAIAAREAVRYYGREVSDTT
;
A
#
# COMPACT_ATOMS: atom_id res chain seq x y z
N MET A 1 36.08 -14.37 -48.46
CA MET A 1 35.61 -14.83 -47.14
C MET A 1 35.79 -13.68 -46.17
N THR A 2 34.78 -12.85 -46.03
CA THR A 2 34.80 -11.70 -45.12
C THR A 2 33.94 -12.09 -43.93
N THR A 3 34.57 -12.34 -42.79
CA THR A 3 33.91 -12.67 -41.53
C THR A 3 33.28 -11.43 -40.93
N GLN A 4 31.96 -11.46 -40.78
CA GLN A 4 31.16 -10.47 -40.09
C GLN A 4 31.43 -10.58 -38.57
N PRO A 5 31.52 -9.47 -37.80
CA PRO A 5 31.62 -9.54 -36.35
C PRO A 5 30.31 -10.10 -35.75
N PRO A 6 30.35 -10.75 -34.57
CA PRO A 6 29.15 -11.29 -33.95
C PRO A 6 28.19 -10.15 -33.59
N ALA A 7 26.90 -10.39 -33.85
CA ALA A 7 25.84 -9.51 -33.43
C ALA A 7 25.90 -9.34 -31.91
N THR A 8 25.92 -8.08 -31.48
CA THR A 8 25.63 -7.68 -30.10
C THR A 8 24.32 -8.34 -29.68
N GLU A 9 24.39 -9.14 -28.62
CA GLU A 9 23.23 -9.68 -27.95
C GLU A 9 22.25 -8.54 -27.68
N ASP A 10 21.06 -8.71 -28.22
CA ASP A 10 19.91 -7.85 -28.04
C ASP A 10 19.69 -7.72 -26.53
N GLU A 11 20.03 -6.56 -25.95
CA GLU A 11 19.51 -6.15 -24.64
C GLU A 11 18.00 -6.00 -24.82
N SER A 12 17.29 -7.13 -24.78
CA SER A 12 15.85 -7.15 -24.65
C SER A 12 15.54 -6.30 -23.42
N ALA A 13 14.89 -5.16 -23.62
CA ALA A 13 14.46 -4.29 -22.55
C ALA A 13 13.71 -5.14 -21.52
N ALA A 14 14.40 -5.49 -20.44
CA ALA A 14 13.85 -6.35 -19.41
C ALA A 14 12.58 -5.67 -18.89
N GLU A 15 11.47 -6.42 -18.85
CA GLU A 15 10.27 -5.89 -18.22
C GLU A 15 10.62 -5.40 -16.81
N PRO A 16 10.11 -4.22 -16.40
CA PRO A 16 10.44 -3.67 -15.10
C PRO A 16 10.09 -4.68 -14.02
N ASP A 17 11.07 -4.98 -13.16
CA ASP A 17 10.90 -5.93 -12.05
C ASP A 17 9.63 -5.61 -11.25
N SER A 18 8.89 -6.64 -10.86
CA SER A 18 7.73 -6.49 -9.98
C SER A 18 8.11 -5.76 -8.68
N ALA A 19 7.13 -5.13 -8.04
CA ALA A 19 7.35 -4.45 -6.75
C ALA A 19 7.97 -5.39 -5.71
N LEU A 20 7.59 -6.68 -5.72
CA LEU A 20 8.11 -7.68 -4.80
C LEU A 20 9.58 -8.01 -5.07
N VAL A 21 9.95 -8.24 -6.34
CA VAL A 21 11.35 -8.51 -6.73
C VAL A 21 12.24 -7.33 -6.32
N THR A 22 11.79 -6.11 -6.60
CA THR A 22 12.53 -4.90 -6.22
C THR A 22 12.69 -4.77 -4.70
N ALA A 23 11.62 -4.98 -3.94
CA ALA A 23 11.66 -4.89 -2.47
C ALA A 23 12.59 -5.94 -1.85
N ARG A 24 12.61 -7.18 -2.36
CA ARG A 24 13.53 -8.24 -1.91
C ARG A 24 14.98 -7.92 -2.22
N ARG A 25 15.28 -7.45 -3.43
CA ARG A 25 16.63 -7.01 -3.81
C ARG A 25 17.13 -5.87 -2.92
N GLN A 26 16.26 -4.93 -2.57
CA GLN A 26 16.59 -3.83 -1.64
C GLN A 26 16.89 -4.36 -0.23
N LEU A 27 16.11 -5.31 0.26
CA LEU A 27 16.35 -5.98 1.56
C LEU A 27 17.71 -6.67 1.57
N GLU A 28 18.02 -7.47 0.54
CA GLU A 28 19.31 -8.16 0.43
C GLU A 28 20.48 -7.18 0.38
N ARG A 29 20.35 -6.08 -0.37
CA ARG A 29 21.36 -5.03 -0.40
C ARG A 29 21.55 -4.40 0.98
N ALA A 30 20.46 -4.05 1.67
CA ALA A 30 20.52 -3.46 2.99
C ALA A 30 21.18 -4.39 4.02
N ALA A 31 20.91 -5.69 3.94
CA ALA A 31 21.50 -6.70 4.80
C ALA A 31 23.03 -6.78 4.70
N THR A 32 23.63 -6.38 3.56
CA THR A 32 25.11 -6.33 3.43
C THR A 32 25.77 -5.23 4.26
N HIS A 33 25.00 -4.27 4.78
CA HIS A 33 25.49 -3.12 5.53
C HIS A 33 25.34 -3.28 7.06
N VAL A 34 24.75 -4.37 7.54
CA VAL A 34 24.47 -4.60 8.96
C VAL A 34 24.82 -6.02 9.36
N ASP A 35 25.29 -6.19 10.60
CA ASP A 35 25.45 -7.52 11.18
C ASP A 35 24.10 -8.00 11.71
N VAL A 36 23.44 -8.86 10.94
CA VAL A 36 22.09 -9.36 11.21
C VAL A 36 22.04 -10.86 10.97
N ASP A 37 21.32 -11.58 11.84
CA ASP A 37 21.10 -13.01 11.67
C ASP A 37 20.46 -13.31 10.30
N PRO A 38 21.02 -14.22 9.48
CA PRO A 38 20.48 -14.55 8.17
C PRO A 38 19.03 -15.02 8.19
N GLY A 39 18.58 -15.64 9.29
CA GLY A 39 17.19 -16.05 9.49
C GLY A 39 16.23 -14.87 9.63
N VAL A 40 16.69 -13.74 10.18
CA VAL A 40 15.90 -12.49 10.20
C VAL A 40 15.72 -11.96 8.79
N VAL A 41 16.79 -11.95 7.97
CA VAL A 41 16.72 -11.51 6.57
C VAL A 41 15.79 -12.41 5.77
N GLU A 42 15.90 -13.73 5.94
CA GLU A 42 15.05 -14.69 5.24
C GLU A 42 13.58 -14.53 5.63
N ARG A 43 13.27 -14.38 6.94
CA ARG A 43 11.91 -14.13 7.41
C ARG A 43 11.31 -12.88 6.77
N LEU A 44 12.10 -11.80 6.65
CA LEU A 44 11.70 -10.53 6.04
C LEU A 44 11.51 -10.59 4.51
N LYS A 45 11.83 -11.70 3.84
CA LYS A 45 11.51 -11.89 2.41
C LYS A 45 10.08 -12.36 2.19
N HIS A 46 9.38 -12.77 3.25
CA HIS A 46 8.05 -13.38 3.17
C HIS A 46 7.05 -12.58 4.01
N PRO A 47 5.84 -12.31 3.49
CA PRO A 47 4.80 -11.71 4.32
C PRO A 47 4.31 -12.71 5.37
N THR A 48 3.89 -12.20 6.52
CA THR A 48 3.22 -12.99 7.56
C THR A 48 1.91 -13.59 7.04
N ARG A 49 1.14 -12.81 6.27
CA ARG A 49 -0.14 -13.25 5.70
C ARG A 49 -0.46 -12.48 4.42
N VAL A 50 -1.05 -13.17 3.44
CA VAL A 50 -1.73 -12.55 2.31
C VAL A 50 -3.13 -13.12 2.23
N GLN A 51 -4.14 -12.27 2.42
CA GLN A 51 -5.54 -12.64 2.27
C GLN A 51 -6.03 -12.22 0.89
N GLN A 52 -6.59 -13.16 0.13
CA GLN A 52 -7.34 -12.90 -1.10
C GLN A 52 -8.82 -13.12 -0.82
N VAL A 53 -9.67 -12.21 -1.30
CA VAL A 53 -11.13 -12.24 -1.06
C VAL A 53 -11.88 -11.96 -2.36
N SER A 54 -13.09 -12.50 -2.46
CA SER A 54 -14.04 -12.18 -3.52
C SER A 54 -14.98 -11.08 -3.04
N VAL A 55 -15.11 -10.01 -3.82
CA VAL A 55 -15.95 -8.85 -3.51
C VAL A 55 -17.05 -8.75 -4.56
N PRO A 56 -18.21 -9.39 -4.35
CA PRO A 56 -19.34 -9.28 -5.27
C PRO A 56 -19.97 -7.88 -5.19
N LEU A 57 -20.29 -7.31 -6.34
CA LEU A 57 -20.94 -6.02 -6.52
C LEU A 57 -22.14 -6.16 -7.46
N GLU A 58 -23.30 -5.70 -7.01
CA GLU A 58 -24.45 -5.47 -7.88
C GLU A 58 -24.30 -4.11 -8.58
N ARG A 59 -24.23 -4.16 -9.91
CA ARG A 59 -24.10 -3.01 -10.81
C ARG A 59 -25.45 -2.30 -10.95
N GLU A 60 -25.42 -1.07 -11.45
CA GLU A 60 -26.67 -0.29 -11.66
C GLU A 60 -27.64 -0.92 -12.65
N ASP A 61 -27.16 -1.74 -13.59
CA ASP A 61 -27.98 -2.48 -14.54
C ASP A 61 -28.58 -3.79 -13.96
N GLY A 62 -28.32 -4.08 -12.68
CA GLY A 62 -28.75 -5.27 -11.97
C GLY A 62 -27.88 -6.51 -12.20
N SER A 63 -26.81 -6.40 -12.99
CA SER A 63 -25.83 -7.48 -13.13
C SER A 63 -24.96 -7.59 -11.88
N VAL A 64 -24.40 -8.79 -11.64
CA VAL A 64 -23.45 -9.02 -10.55
C VAL A 64 -22.07 -9.24 -11.14
N GLU A 65 -21.12 -8.41 -10.71
CA GLU A 65 -19.70 -8.54 -11.04
C GLU A 65 -18.92 -8.93 -9.77
N VAL A 66 -17.92 -9.80 -9.88
CA VAL A 66 -17.12 -10.24 -8.73
C VAL A 66 -15.70 -9.74 -8.90
N PHE A 67 -15.28 -8.84 -8.01
CA PHE A 67 -13.92 -8.32 -7.98
C PHE A 67 -13.04 -9.15 -7.06
N THR A 68 -11.72 -9.11 -7.31
CA THR A 68 -10.74 -9.72 -6.41
C THR A 68 -10.11 -8.66 -5.52
N GLY A 69 -10.19 -8.85 -4.21
CA GLY A 69 -9.56 -8.00 -3.21
C GLY A 69 -8.36 -8.71 -2.54
N TYR A 70 -7.41 -7.93 -2.07
CA TYR A 70 -6.22 -8.41 -1.36
C TYR A 70 -5.93 -7.61 -0.10
N ARG A 71 -5.39 -8.28 0.92
CA ARG A 71 -4.71 -7.65 2.07
C ARG A 71 -3.45 -8.43 2.42
N ALA A 72 -2.29 -7.84 2.13
CA ALA A 72 -0.97 -8.32 2.51
C ALA A 72 -0.52 -7.68 3.83
N GLN A 73 -0.06 -8.51 4.76
CA GLN A 73 0.44 -8.18 6.08
C GLN A 73 1.87 -8.73 6.18
N HIS A 74 2.86 -7.85 6.09
CA HIS A 74 4.26 -8.23 5.92
C HIS A 74 4.91 -8.63 7.24
N ASP A 75 5.12 -7.67 8.13
CA ASP A 75 5.80 -7.83 9.41
C ASP A 75 5.12 -6.93 10.46
N ASP A 76 4.88 -7.46 11.66
CA ASP A 76 4.24 -6.79 12.80
C ASP A 76 5.14 -6.68 14.05
N VAL A 77 6.45 -6.94 13.92
CA VAL A 77 7.36 -6.99 15.09
C VAL A 77 7.39 -5.65 15.85
N ARG A 78 7.20 -4.53 15.15
CA ARG A 78 7.14 -3.18 15.74
C ARG A 78 5.75 -2.75 16.22
N GLY A 79 4.69 -3.51 15.90
CA GLY A 79 3.30 -3.16 16.18
C GLY A 79 2.34 -3.50 15.03
N PRO A 80 1.09 -3.03 15.10
CA PRO A 80 0.04 -3.34 14.13
C PRO A 80 0.46 -3.07 12.69
N TYR A 81 -0.10 -3.80 11.73
CA TYR A 81 0.16 -3.52 10.33
C TYR A 81 -0.41 -2.15 9.93
N LYS A 82 0.31 -1.41 9.08
CA LYS A 82 -0.16 -0.13 8.54
C LYS A 82 0.04 -0.07 7.04
N GLY A 83 -1.03 0.26 6.32
CA GLY A 83 -0.88 0.71 4.93
C GLY A 83 -2.17 0.79 4.13
N GLY A 84 -2.03 1.36 2.93
CA GLY A 84 -3.14 1.83 2.11
C GLY A 84 -3.96 0.74 1.42
N LEU A 85 -5.13 1.13 0.90
CA LEU A 85 -6.01 0.36 0.03
C LEU A 85 -6.01 0.99 -1.36
N ARG A 86 -5.60 0.23 -2.38
CA ARG A 86 -5.53 0.69 -3.77
C ARG A 86 -6.67 0.13 -4.60
N TYR A 87 -7.37 0.97 -5.35
CA TYR A 87 -8.32 0.53 -6.39
C TYR A 87 -7.67 0.79 -7.75
N HIS A 88 -7.23 -0.29 -8.39
CA HIS A 88 -6.60 -0.22 -9.71
C HIS A 88 -6.75 -1.58 -10.43
N PRO A 89 -6.91 -1.62 -11.77
CA PRO A 89 -7.10 -2.89 -12.49
C PRO A 89 -5.98 -3.92 -12.30
N GLU A 90 -4.75 -3.44 -12.09
CA GLU A 90 -3.55 -4.27 -12.00
C GLU A 90 -3.20 -4.73 -10.57
N VAL A 91 -4.06 -4.45 -9.59
CA VAL A 91 -3.83 -4.90 -8.21
C VAL A 91 -3.69 -6.42 -8.18
N SER A 92 -2.58 -6.89 -7.59
CA SER A 92 -2.27 -8.31 -7.43
C SER A 92 -1.74 -8.62 -6.04
N ALA A 93 -1.74 -9.91 -5.65
CA ALA A 93 -1.13 -10.37 -4.41
C ALA A 93 0.37 -10.04 -4.34
N GLU A 94 1.08 -10.17 -5.47
CA GLU A 94 2.52 -9.89 -5.56
C GLU A 94 2.81 -8.40 -5.35
N GLU A 95 2.07 -7.53 -6.04
CA GLU A 95 2.20 -6.08 -5.88
C GLU A 95 1.91 -5.67 -4.43
N CYS A 96 0.80 -6.15 -3.85
CA CYS A 96 0.44 -5.86 -2.46
C CYS A 96 1.54 -6.32 -1.49
N THR A 97 2.16 -7.47 -1.74
CA THR A 97 3.27 -7.98 -0.92
C THR A 97 4.46 -7.03 -0.98
N GLY A 98 4.95 -6.69 -2.18
CA GLY A 98 6.07 -5.76 -2.34
C GLY A 98 5.83 -4.39 -1.71
N LEU A 99 4.63 -3.83 -1.90
CA LEU A 99 4.24 -2.56 -1.29
C LEU A 99 4.12 -2.64 0.24
N SER A 100 3.67 -3.78 0.78
CA SER A 100 3.60 -4.00 2.24
C SER A 100 5.00 -4.09 2.88
N MET A 101 5.99 -4.65 2.17
CA MET A 101 7.40 -4.61 2.59
C MET A 101 7.88 -3.17 2.72
N TRP A 102 7.65 -2.33 1.70
CA TRP A 102 7.99 -0.91 1.76
C TRP A 102 7.30 -0.16 2.89
N MET A 103 6.09 -0.56 3.28
CA MET A 103 5.43 0.00 4.46
C MET A 103 6.15 -0.39 5.76
N THR A 104 6.62 -1.63 5.92
CA THR A 104 7.46 -2.03 7.07
C THR A 104 8.71 -1.15 7.14
N TRP A 105 9.44 -0.98 6.04
CA TRP A 105 10.66 -0.18 6.03
C TRP A 105 10.38 1.29 6.32
N LYS A 106 9.36 1.86 5.66
CA LYS A 106 8.96 3.26 5.86
C LYS A 106 8.59 3.52 7.32
N CYS A 107 7.78 2.66 7.93
CA CYS A 107 7.42 2.79 9.34
C CYS A 107 8.65 2.68 10.23
N ALA A 108 9.56 1.75 9.94
CA ALA A 108 10.78 1.58 10.72
C ALA A 108 11.72 2.79 10.64
N VAL A 109 11.95 3.33 9.43
CA VAL A 109 12.79 4.51 9.19
C VAL A 109 12.23 5.77 9.85
N MET A 110 10.91 5.91 9.87
CA MET A 110 10.23 7.04 10.52
C MET A 110 10.00 6.84 12.03
N ASP A 111 10.56 5.76 12.60
CA ASP A 111 10.40 5.36 14.00
C ASP A 111 8.95 5.26 14.48
N LEU A 112 8.06 4.74 13.63
CA LEU A 112 6.66 4.51 13.94
C LEU A 112 6.45 3.12 14.56
N PRO A 113 5.56 2.96 15.55
CA PRO A 113 5.24 1.67 16.18
C PRO A 113 4.26 0.86 15.31
N PHE A 114 4.62 0.66 14.05
CA PHE A 114 3.81 -0.05 13.07
C PHE A 114 4.65 -1.03 12.24
N GLY A 115 3.99 -2.13 11.91
CA GLY A 115 4.38 -3.03 10.85
C GLY A 115 3.98 -2.55 9.45
N GLY A 116 4.12 -3.42 8.46
CA GLY A 116 3.82 -3.13 7.06
C GLY A 116 2.58 -3.85 6.56
N GLY A 117 1.57 -3.11 6.11
CA GLY A 117 0.39 -3.65 5.46
C GLY A 117 0.17 -3.04 4.08
N LYS A 118 -0.56 -3.71 3.21
CA LYS A 118 -1.09 -3.12 1.96
C LYS A 118 -2.29 -3.93 1.51
N GLY A 119 -3.28 -3.29 0.91
CA GLY A 119 -4.35 -4.01 0.24
C GLY A 119 -4.88 -3.24 -0.95
N GLY A 120 -5.91 -3.81 -1.57
CA GLY A 120 -6.56 -3.20 -2.71
C GLY A 120 -7.58 -4.12 -3.36
N ILE A 121 -8.27 -3.59 -4.36
CA ILE A 121 -9.22 -4.32 -5.21
C ILE A 121 -8.76 -4.14 -6.65
N ALA A 122 -8.75 -5.24 -7.41
CA ALA A 122 -8.51 -5.24 -8.85
C ALA A 122 -9.75 -4.68 -9.57
N VAL A 123 -9.83 -3.36 -9.68
CA VAL A 123 -10.98 -2.63 -10.27
C VAL A 123 -10.52 -1.31 -10.90
N ASP A 124 -11.15 -0.90 -12.00
CA ASP A 124 -11.01 0.47 -12.51
C ASP A 124 -12.00 1.37 -11.75
N PRO A 125 -11.54 2.27 -10.85
CA PRO A 125 -12.44 3.16 -10.13
C PRO A 125 -13.20 4.12 -11.05
N LYS A 126 -12.72 4.36 -12.28
CA LYS A 126 -13.42 5.22 -13.26
C LYS A 126 -14.59 4.53 -13.94
N ALA A 127 -14.66 3.20 -13.84
CA ALA A 127 -15.75 2.38 -14.39
C ALA A 127 -16.86 2.11 -13.35
N LEU A 128 -16.76 2.73 -12.17
CA LEU A 128 -17.75 2.64 -11.10
C LEU A 128 -18.42 4.00 -10.88
N THR A 129 -19.70 3.97 -10.56
CA THR A 129 -20.36 5.14 -9.96
C THR A 129 -19.97 5.30 -8.49
N GLU A 130 -20.33 6.44 -7.89
CA GLU A 130 -20.07 6.70 -6.48
C GLU A 130 -20.77 5.66 -5.58
N ASP A 131 -22.04 5.36 -5.88
CA ASP A 131 -22.83 4.37 -5.14
C ASP A 131 -22.27 2.95 -5.30
N GLU A 132 -21.79 2.60 -6.49
CA GLU A 132 -21.10 1.33 -6.73
C GLU A 132 -19.78 1.24 -5.95
N THR A 133 -19.02 2.34 -5.90
CA THR A 133 -17.78 2.43 -5.13
C THR A 133 -18.04 2.30 -3.63
N GLU A 134 -19.12 2.89 -3.12
CA GLU A 134 -19.57 2.73 -1.74
C GLU A 134 -19.90 1.26 -1.46
N ARG A 135 -20.78 0.63 -2.26
CA ARG A 135 -21.17 -0.78 -2.07
C ARG A 135 -19.96 -1.72 -2.11
N LEU A 136 -19.05 -1.51 -3.07
CA LEU A 136 -17.82 -2.28 -3.21
C LEU A 136 -16.93 -2.13 -1.97
N THR A 137 -16.73 -0.89 -1.51
CA THR A 137 -15.89 -0.58 -0.34
C THR A 137 -16.46 -1.19 0.94
N ARG A 138 -17.78 -1.08 1.13
CA ARG A 138 -18.47 -1.69 2.27
C ARG A 138 -18.27 -3.19 2.25
N ARG A 139 -18.56 -3.85 1.12
CA ARG A 139 -18.37 -5.31 0.99
C ARG A 139 -16.94 -5.72 1.27
N PHE A 140 -15.96 -4.98 0.75
CA PHE A 140 -14.54 -5.26 1.00
C PHE A 140 -14.15 -5.12 2.48
N ALA A 141 -14.69 -4.13 3.20
CA ALA A 141 -14.49 -4.00 4.64
C ALA A 141 -15.03 -5.23 5.40
N GLU A 142 -16.15 -5.79 4.97
CA GLU A 142 -16.73 -7.01 5.55
C GLU A 142 -15.80 -8.22 5.38
N GLU A 143 -15.27 -8.42 4.17
CA GLU A 143 -14.37 -9.53 3.85
C GLU A 143 -13.03 -9.46 4.61
N LEU A 144 -12.61 -8.24 4.98
CA LEU A 144 -11.36 -8.01 5.73
C LEU A 144 -11.54 -7.91 7.24
N ARG A 145 -12.77 -7.95 7.78
CA ARG A 145 -13.09 -7.60 9.17
C ARG A 145 -12.25 -8.33 10.23
N ASP A 146 -11.89 -9.58 9.97
CA ASP A 146 -11.13 -10.40 10.92
C ASP A 146 -9.63 -10.10 10.90
N ALA A 147 -9.15 -9.54 9.78
CA ALA A 147 -7.75 -9.17 9.57
C ALA A 147 -7.45 -7.72 9.98
N VAL A 148 -8.44 -6.82 9.92
CA VAL A 148 -8.28 -5.39 10.23
C VAL A 148 -8.79 -5.01 11.62
N GLY A 149 -8.23 -3.93 12.16
CA GLY A 149 -8.63 -3.39 13.46
C GLY A 149 -7.60 -2.40 14.00
N PRO A 150 -8.01 -1.53 14.95
CA PRO A 150 -7.15 -0.47 15.48
C PRO A 150 -5.84 -0.96 16.12
N THR A 151 -5.84 -2.19 16.63
CA THR A 151 -4.69 -2.84 17.28
C THR A 151 -4.12 -4.01 16.48
N LYS A 152 -4.59 -4.24 15.26
CA LYS A 152 -4.20 -5.36 14.40
C LYS A 152 -3.62 -4.89 13.07
N ASP A 153 -4.44 -4.20 12.29
CA ASP A 153 -4.08 -3.70 10.97
C ASP A 153 -4.95 -2.50 10.63
N VAL A 154 -4.30 -1.35 10.41
CA VAL A 154 -4.97 -0.07 10.19
C VAL A 154 -4.83 0.35 8.74
N ALA A 155 -5.95 0.38 8.00
CA ALA A 155 -5.94 0.73 6.59
C ALA A 155 -5.77 2.25 6.36
N ALA A 156 -5.55 2.66 5.12
CA ALA A 156 -5.44 4.06 4.70
C ALA A 156 -5.82 4.22 3.21
N PRO A 157 -5.98 5.46 2.73
CA PRO A 157 -6.04 5.77 1.31
C PRO A 157 -4.74 5.40 0.58
N ASP A 158 -4.90 5.07 -0.69
CA ASP A 158 -3.85 4.93 -1.71
C ASP A 158 -4.42 5.34 -3.08
N MET A 159 -3.79 4.93 -4.19
CA MET A 159 -4.30 5.22 -5.52
C MET A 159 -5.72 4.66 -5.71
N GLY A 160 -6.62 5.50 -6.25
CA GLY A 160 -8.02 5.13 -6.48
C GLY A 160 -8.90 5.12 -5.22
N THR A 161 -8.38 5.56 -4.07
CA THR A 161 -9.15 5.70 -2.83
C THR A 161 -8.81 7.02 -2.11
N ASP A 162 -9.72 7.48 -1.26
CA ASP A 162 -9.65 8.80 -0.66
C ASP A 162 -10.29 8.85 0.74
N ALA A 163 -10.53 10.06 1.26
CA ALA A 163 -11.17 10.24 2.55
C ALA A 163 -12.59 9.68 2.60
N GLN A 164 -13.36 9.81 1.52
CA GLN A 164 -14.71 9.28 1.43
C GLN A 164 -14.70 7.74 1.49
N THR A 165 -13.79 7.12 0.75
CA THR A 165 -13.56 5.66 0.79
C THR A 165 -13.27 5.17 2.21
N MET A 166 -12.45 5.91 2.97
CA MET A 166 -12.16 5.55 4.37
C MET A 166 -13.34 5.78 5.30
N ALA A 167 -14.21 6.75 5.00
CA ALA A 167 -15.43 6.95 5.76
C ALA A 167 -16.35 5.74 5.62
N TRP A 168 -16.60 5.27 4.39
CA TRP A 168 -17.40 4.06 4.14
C TRP A 168 -16.79 2.81 4.75
N PHE A 169 -15.46 2.65 4.65
CA PHE A 169 -14.77 1.51 5.26
C PHE A 169 -14.91 1.51 6.79
N MET A 170 -14.70 2.67 7.42
CA MET A 170 -14.84 2.83 8.87
C MET A 170 -16.26 2.55 9.33
N ASP A 171 -17.25 3.06 8.61
CA ASP A 171 -18.67 2.88 8.91
C ASP A 171 -19.07 1.41 8.79
N ALA A 172 -18.76 0.76 7.66
CA ALA A 172 -19.04 -0.67 7.45
C ALA A 172 -18.40 -1.56 8.53
N TYR A 173 -17.12 -1.33 8.85
CA TYR A 173 -16.44 -2.06 9.90
C TYR A 173 -17.10 -1.84 11.27
N SER A 174 -17.38 -0.59 11.62
CA SER A 174 -18.00 -0.22 12.90
C SER A 174 -19.38 -0.86 13.08
N MET A 175 -20.21 -0.83 12.03
CA MET A 175 -21.54 -1.43 12.04
C MET A 175 -21.50 -2.95 12.31
N GLN A 176 -20.47 -3.63 11.83
CA GLN A 176 -20.28 -5.06 12.09
C GLN A 176 -19.76 -5.37 13.49
N GLN A 177 -18.96 -4.46 14.07
CA GLN A 177 -18.47 -4.61 15.45
C GLN A 177 -19.53 -4.19 16.48
N GLY A 178 -20.58 -3.47 16.06
CA GLY A 178 -21.64 -2.98 16.94
C GLY A 178 -21.24 -1.74 17.75
N GLU A 179 -20.10 -1.12 17.44
CA GLU A 179 -19.62 0.12 18.04
C GLU A 179 -18.83 0.96 17.03
N THR A 180 -18.77 2.28 17.24
CA THR A 180 -17.99 3.17 16.38
C THR A 180 -16.50 3.01 16.66
N ILE A 181 -15.72 2.57 15.67
CA ILE A 181 -14.27 2.35 15.79
C ILE A 181 -13.52 3.21 14.78
N PRO A 182 -13.28 4.50 15.06
CA PRO A 182 -12.57 5.39 14.14
C PRO A 182 -11.15 4.92 13.82
N GLY A 183 -10.51 4.20 14.74
CA GLY A 183 -9.11 3.78 14.63
C GLY A 183 -8.81 2.68 13.62
N VAL A 184 -9.82 2.04 13.01
CA VAL A 184 -9.60 0.96 12.03
C VAL A 184 -8.95 1.45 10.73
N VAL A 185 -9.15 2.72 10.38
CA VAL A 185 -8.52 3.35 9.22
C VAL A 185 -8.03 4.76 9.54
N THR A 186 -6.96 5.17 8.88
CA THR A 186 -6.53 6.58 8.87
C THR A 186 -6.96 7.24 7.57
N GLY A 187 -7.03 8.58 7.56
CA GLY A 187 -7.36 9.31 6.33
C GLY A 187 -8.80 9.65 6.09
N LYS A 188 -9.63 9.41 7.10
CA LYS A 188 -11.00 9.86 7.17
C LYS A 188 -11.10 11.40 7.12
N PRO A 189 -12.28 11.95 6.81
CA PRO A 189 -12.58 13.37 6.99
C PRO A 189 -12.44 13.81 8.46
N PRO A 190 -12.09 15.08 8.74
CA PRO A 190 -11.95 15.59 10.11
C PRO A 190 -13.18 15.37 10.98
N VAL A 191 -14.37 15.52 10.41
CA VAL A 191 -15.66 15.39 11.11
C VAL A 191 -15.91 14.01 11.73
N ILE A 192 -15.20 12.96 11.27
CA ILE A 192 -15.29 11.60 11.82
C ILE A 192 -13.93 11.10 12.37
N GLY A 193 -13.10 12.02 12.89
CA GLY A 193 -11.82 11.68 13.53
C GLY A 193 -10.65 11.55 12.55
N GLY A 194 -10.71 12.26 11.43
CA GLY A 194 -9.56 12.54 10.57
C GLY A 194 -8.62 13.57 11.15
N SER A 195 -7.33 13.53 10.77
CA SER A 195 -6.35 14.55 11.16
C SER A 195 -6.29 15.67 10.12
N TYR A 196 -6.28 16.92 10.58
CA TYR A 196 -5.99 18.07 9.72
C TYR A 196 -4.59 17.98 9.09
N GLY A 197 -4.46 18.47 7.85
CA GLY A 197 -3.19 18.43 7.10
C GLY A 197 -2.81 17.07 6.53
N ARG A 198 -3.65 16.04 6.72
CA ARG A 198 -3.40 14.68 6.21
C ARG A 198 -3.33 14.62 4.68
N GLU A 199 -4.13 15.41 3.98
CA GLU A 199 -4.15 15.47 2.51
C GLU A 199 -2.81 15.96 1.93
N GLU A 200 -2.27 17.04 2.49
CA GLU A 200 -1.02 17.65 2.02
C GLU A 200 0.24 16.94 2.54
N ALA A 201 0.11 16.08 3.57
CA ALA A 201 1.25 15.51 4.29
C ALA A 201 2.27 14.80 3.38
N PRO A 202 1.89 13.91 2.43
CA PRO A 202 2.86 13.27 1.55
C PRO A 202 3.66 14.27 0.70
N GLY A 203 2.98 15.25 0.08
CA GLY A 203 3.62 16.29 -0.73
C GLY A 203 4.54 17.18 0.10
N ARG A 204 4.09 17.57 1.29
CA ARG A 204 4.88 18.37 2.24
C ARG A 204 6.13 17.61 2.71
N SER A 205 6.01 16.31 3.00
CA SER A 205 7.16 15.46 3.36
C SER A 205 8.19 15.38 2.23
N THR A 206 7.75 15.21 0.98
CA THR A 206 8.64 15.23 -0.18
C THR A 206 9.37 16.57 -0.31
N ALA A 207 8.65 17.69 -0.17
CA ALA A 207 9.25 19.02 -0.22
C ALA A 207 10.28 19.25 0.90
N ILE A 208 10.01 18.76 2.12
CA ILE A 208 10.96 18.83 3.24
C ILE A 208 12.21 17.99 2.92
N ALA A 209 12.05 16.73 2.50
CA ALA A 209 13.16 15.85 2.18
C ALA A 209 14.03 16.42 1.04
N ALA A 210 13.40 16.96 -0.01
CA ALA A 210 14.10 17.61 -1.11
C ALA A 210 14.89 18.84 -0.63
N ARG A 211 14.28 19.71 0.20
CA ARG A 211 14.96 20.87 0.79
C ARG A 211 16.19 20.46 1.61
N GLU A 212 16.07 19.45 2.46
CA GLU A 212 17.21 18.99 3.26
C GLU A 212 18.32 18.37 2.39
N ALA A 213 17.95 17.65 1.31
CA ALA A 213 18.92 17.14 0.35
C ALA A 213 19.65 18.28 -0.40
N VAL A 214 18.94 19.30 -0.87
CA VAL A 214 19.52 20.49 -1.53
C VAL A 214 20.54 21.18 -0.61
N ARG A 215 20.19 21.35 0.67
CA ARG A 215 21.09 21.91 1.69
C ARG A 215 22.31 21.04 1.94
N TYR A 216 22.13 19.71 2.01
CA TYR A 216 23.23 18.77 2.18
C TYR A 216 24.28 18.89 1.07
N TYR A 217 23.85 19.16 -0.17
CA TYR A 217 24.75 19.41 -1.31
C TYR A 217 25.23 20.87 -1.42
N GLY A 218 25.00 21.70 -0.39
CA GLY A 218 25.50 23.07 -0.31
C GLY A 218 24.81 24.06 -1.27
N ARG A 219 23.57 23.79 -1.68
CA ARG A 219 22.78 24.66 -2.56
C ARG A 219 21.63 25.32 -1.81
N GLU A 220 21.09 26.41 -2.36
CA GLU A 220 19.83 27.00 -1.91
C GLU A 220 18.68 26.55 -2.81
N VAL A 221 17.46 26.46 -2.25
CA VAL A 221 16.27 26.04 -3.01
C VAL A 221 15.95 27.01 -4.14
N SER A 222 16.23 28.31 -3.94
CA SER A 222 16.08 29.34 -4.98
C SER A 222 16.92 29.08 -6.23
N ASP A 223 17.98 28.27 -6.11
CA ASP A 223 18.96 28.02 -7.17
C ASP A 223 18.71 26.69 -7.88
N THR A 224 17.58 26.04 -7.58
CA THR A 224 17.20 24.73 -8.14
C THR A 224 15.95 24.84 -9.03
N THR A 225 15.93 24.06 -10.11
CA THR A 225 14.81 23.96 -11.08
C THR A 225 13.89 22.80 -10.77
#